data_AF-A0A511W8N0-F1
#
_entry.id   AF-A0A511W8N0-F1
#
_cell.length_a   1.000
_cell.length_b   1.000
_cell.length_c   1.000
_cell.angle_alpha   90.00
_cell.angle_beta   90.00
_cell.angle_gamma   90.00
#
_symmetry.space_group_name_H-M   'P 1'
#
loop_
_entity.id
_entity.type
_entity.pdbx_description
1 polymer ?
#
loop_
_entity_poly.entity_id
_entity_poly.type
_entity_poly.pdbx_seq_one_letter_code
_entity_poly.pdbx_strand_id
1 'polypeptide(L)' 'MNNLKSHLQQLEESHINLEVRKSNEQLDHILADDFLEISSSGKMYGK' A
#
# COMPACT_ATOMS: atom_id res chain seq x y z
N MET A 1 -1.07 -18.29 17.14
CA MET A 1 -1.90 -17.26 16.47
C MET A 1 -1.14 -16.81 15.24
N ASN A 2 -1.71 -16.91 14.04
CA ASN A 2 -0.99 -16.80 12.77
C ASN A 2 -0.38 -15.40 12.56
N ASN A 3 0.91 -15.27 12.84
CA ASN A 3 1.72 -14.05 12.70
C ASN A 3 1.48 -13.33 11.36
N LEU A 4 1.35 -14.11 10.27
CA LEU A 4 1.05 -13.59 8.94
C LEU A 4 -0.28 -12.84 8.86
N LYS A 5 -1.36 -13.35 9.47
CA LYS A 5 -2.66 -12.68 9.42
C LYS A 5 -2.62 -11.32 10.10
N SER A 6 -1.99 -11.25 11.27
CA SER A 6 -1.83 -9.99 12.00
C SER A 6 -0.93 -9.01 11.25
N HIS A 7 0.14 -9.49 10.61
CA HIS A 7 1.02 -8.66 9.80
C HIS A 7 0.30 -8.07 8.58
N LEU A 8 -0.46 -8.88 7.83
CA LEU A 8 -1.25 -8.41 6.70
C LEU A 8 -2.28 -7.36 7.11
N GLN A 9 -2.97 -7.58 8.24
CA GLN A 9 -3.92 -6.61 8.78
C GLN A 9 -3.25 -5.25 9.08
N GLN A 10 -2.04 -5.26 9.67
CA GLN A 10 -1.30 -4.03 9.94
C GLN A 10 -0.90 -3.28 8.66
N LEU A 11 -0.50 -4.02 7.62
CA LEU A 11 -0.20 -3.43 6.31
C LEU A 11 -1.46 -2.81 5.68
N GLU A 12 -2.60 -3.49 5.75
CA GLU A 12 -3.88 -2.97 5.26
C GLU A 12 -4.30 -1.69 6.00
N GLU A 13 -4.26 -1.70 7.33
CA GLU A 13 -4.60 -0.54 8.18
C GLU A 13 -3.67 0.66 7.90
N SER A 14 -2.39 0.41 7.65
CA SER A 14 -1.42 1.45 7.27
C SER A 14 -1.70 2.00 5.87
N HIS A 15 -1.94 1.13 4.88
CA HIS A 15 -2.19 1.53 3.49
C HIS A 15 -3.46 2.37 3.30
N ILE A 16 -4.49 2.20 4.14
CA ILE A 16 -5.72 3.02 4.10
C ILE A 16 -5.64 4.28 4.97
N ASN A 17 -4.59 4.44 5.77
CA ASN A 17 -4.42 5.61 6.61
C ASN A 17 -4.13 6.86 5.76
N LEU A 18 -4.87 7.94 6.00
CA LEU A 18 -4.78 9.17 5.21
C LEU A 18 -3.42 9.86 5.32
N GLU A 19 -2.77 9.83 6.49
CA GLU A 19 -1.48 10.48 6.68
C GLU A 19 -0.37 9.70 5.97
N VAL A 20 -0.45 8.37 5.98
CA VAL A 20 0.41 7.48 5.19
C VAL A 20 0.22 7.72 3.70
N ARG A 21 -1.04 7.75 3.22
CA ARG A 21 -1.35 7.97 1.79
C ARG A 21 -0.98 9.36 1.26
N LYS A 22 -0.81 10.36 2.14
CA LYS A 22 -0.30 11.69 1.76
C LYS A 22 1.22 11.75 1.68
N SER A 23 1.92 10.77 2.24
CA SER A 23 3.38 10.70 2.28
C SER A 23 3.91 9.67 1.30
N ASN A 24 4.54 10.14 0.22
CA ASN A 24 5.16 9.25 -0.77
C ASN A 24 6.20 8.32 -0.13
N GLU A 25 6.99 8.82 0.84
CA GLU A 25 8.00 8.03 1.54
C GLU A 25 7.40 6.90 2.38
N GLN A 26 6.29 7.17 3.10
CA GLN A 26 5.66 6.13 3.91
C GLN A 26 4.93 5.10 3.04
N LEU A 27 4.31 5.55 1.94
CA LEU A 27 3.66 4.67 0.99
C LEU A 27 4.70 3.79 0.25
N ASP A 28 5.90 4.34 -0.02
CA ASP A 28 7.02 3.61 -0.62
C ASP A 28 7.44 2.40 0.23
N HIS A 29 7.44 2.53 1.56
CA HIS A 29 7.76 1.42 2.47
C HIS A 29 6.72 0.30 2.52
N ILE A 30 5.51 0.55 2.01
CA ILE A 30 4.41 -0.43 2.00
C ILE A 30 4.30 -1.12 0.64
N LEU A 31 4.51 -0.36 -0.44
CA LEU A 31 4.37 -0.87 -1.80
C LEU A 31 5.67 -1.55 -2.26
N ALA A 32 5.52 -2.72 -2.87
CA ALA A 32 6.63 -3.43 -3.50
C ALA A 32 7.22 -2.59 -4.66
N ASP A 33 8.52 -2.72 -4.93
CA ASP A 33 9.20 -1.93 -5.95
C ASP A 33 8.66 -2.15 -7.37
N ASP A 34 8.01 -3.30 -7.61
CA ASP A 34 7.35 -3.66 -8.86
C ASP A 34 5.81 -3.45 -8.82
N PHE A 35 5.31 -2.70 -7.85
CA PHE A 35 3.89 -2.41 -7.71
C PHE A 35 3.35 -1.62 -8.91
N LEU A 36 2.17 -2.04 -9.39
CA LEU A 36 1.42 -1.40 -10.46
C LEU A 36 -0.04 -1.19 -10.04
N GLU A 37 -0.53 0.05 -10.14
CA GLU A 37 -1.93 0.40 -9.92
C GLU A 37 -2.65 0.65 -11.25
N ILE A 38 -3.80 0.00 -11.43
CA ILE A 38 -4.73 0.30 -12.53
C ILE A 38 -5.88 1.11 -11.95
N SER A 39 -5.94 2.39 -12.29
CA SER A 39 -7.02 3.27 -11.84
C SER A 39 -8.36 2.92 -12.51
N SER A 40 -9.45 3.48 -11.97
CA SER A 40 -10.80 3.36 -12.58
C SER A 40 -10.89 3.91 -14.01
N SER A 41 -9.93 4.74 -14.43
CA SER A 41 -9.82 5.24 -15.82
C SER A 41 -9.10 4.28 -16.77
N GLY A 42 -8.60 3.15 -16.28
CA GLY A 42 -7.76 2.22 -17.03
C GLY A 42 -6.30 2.66 -17.17
N LYS A 43 -5.93 3.84 -16.66
CA LYS A 43 -4.53 4.29 -16.61
C LYS A 43 -3.75 3.45 -15.59
N MET A 44 -2.55 3.03 -16.00
CA MET A 44 -1.57 2.35 -15.16
C MET A 44 -0.59 3.34 -14.55
N TYR A 45 -0.28 3.14 -13.27
CA TYR A 45 0.74 3.87 -12.52
C TYR A 45 1.69 2.86 -11.89
N GLY A 46 3.00 3.14 -11.98
CA GLY A 46 4.00 2.46 -11.16
C GLY A 46 4.17 3.17 -9.83
N LYS A 47 4.92 2.53 -8.94
CA LYS A 47 5.48 3.15 -7.74
C LYS A 47 6.38 4.35 -8.09
#